data_AF-A0A969FAT7-F1
#
_entry.id   AF-A0A969FAT7-F1
#
_cell.length_a   1.000
_cell.length_b   1.000
_cell.length_c   1.000
_cell.angle_alpha   90.00
_cell.angle_beta   90.00
_cell.angle_gamma   90.00
#
_symmetry.space_group_name_H-M   'P 1'
#
loop_
_entity.id
_entity.type
_entity.pdbx_description
1 polymer ?
#
loop_
_entity_poly.entity_id
_entity_poly.type
_entity_poly.pdbx_seq_one_letter_code
_entity_poly.pdbx_strand_id
1 'polypeptide(L)'
;MKVRSKIGFHTAPGGNPTGIGDFFRVLDAAGVPFMIKSVDTYGPVFEASQLARKSGVPHTLVYRMSTTGQGHDYDFDVPPYKDPKYAKDPEAGAELHWQRTRAKLPKEFDKELTWIEPINEVDREYCDWLGRFAVHIANLAHNEGYKVSLFAWSSGEPEPAGWEEPGMLEYLRLCAKRPSQAAVALHEYSYFVDNIMDGFPYKIGRFKFLFDACDKHGIARPTVHITEWGWTLNDVPPPEKAIKDIEKVGELYGRYPEIKGAAIWYLGPGFGGIANKAQRLILPVQEFAVRHQFEVEPDKATSKPNVPSPTQPKPVTPPVVIANPPTRPVQPAGKKSNAAFVADVTIPDDTRLTAGQKFAKTWRVRNTGETTWGSGYSVVNVGGSQMGSGGKAPLPAAKPGETVDITVQMTAPSPPNVYYGDWRLADAQGNQFGDVVFLRIIWKQHQWCPLPASATVFMWPM
;
A
#
# COMPACT_ATOMS: atom_id res chain seq x y z
N MET A 1 20.37 21.37 -3.51
CA MET A 1 19.47 20.83 -4.57
C MET A 1 18.01 21.12 -4.24
N LYS A 2 17.12 21.24 -5.23
CA LYS A 2 15.68 21.38 -5.00
C LYS A 2 15.00 20.02 -5.02
N VAL A 3 14.28 19.67 -3.96
CA VAL A 3 13.55 18.40 -3.85
C VAL A 3 12.09 18.63 -3.44
N ARG A 4 11.20 17.78 -3.95
CA ARG A 4 9.78 17.79 -3.57
C ARG A 4 9.56 16.87 -2.36
N SER A 5 8.52 17.18 -1.58
CA SER A 5 8.01 16.22 -0.60
C SER A 5 7.56 14.93 -1.29
N LYS A 6 7.82 13.79 -0.63
CA LYS A 6 7.38 12.45 -1.05
C LYS A 6 6.45 11.82 0.00
N ILE A 7 5.82 12.66 0.81
CA ILE A 7 4.92 12.24 1.87
C ILE A 7 3.57 11.88 1.26
N GLY A 8 3.01 10.75 1.68
CA GLY A 8 1.62 10.40 1.42
C GLY A 8 1.03 9.65 2.59
N PHE A 9 0.27 8.58 2.36
CA PHE A 9 -0.59 7.98 3.39
C PHE A 9 -0.48 6.47 3.45
N HIS A 10 -0.77 5.92 4.64
CA HIS A 10 -1.04 4.52 4.85
C HIS A 10 -2.55 4.27 4.88
N THR A 11 -3.06 3.32 4.11
CA THR A 11 -4.49 2.95 3.99
C THR A 11 -4.75 1.48 4.33
N ALA A 12 -6.00 1.16 4.65
CA ALA A 12 -6.49 -0.20 4.84
C ALA A 12 -8.01 -0.31 4.68
N PRO A 13 -8.57 -1.53 4.60
CA PRO A 13 -10.01 -1.75 4.55
C PRO A 13 -10.75 -1.11 5.74
N GLY A 14 -11.95 -0.58 5.50
CA GLY A 14 -12.87 -0.13 6.55
C GLY A 14 -12.53 1.21 7.22
N GLY A 15 -11.53 1.93 6.72
CA GLY A 15 -11.12 3.23 7.26
C GLY A 15 -11.78 4.43 6.60
N ASN A 16 -11.10 5.59 6.65
CA ASN A 16 -11.55 6.84 6.03
C ASN A 16 -10.52 7.42 5.05
N PRO A 17 -10.40 6.88 3.83
CA PRO A 17 -9.53 7.42 2.79
C PRO A 17 -10.19 8.54 1.95
N THR A 18 -11.21 9.25 2.47
CA THR A 18 -11.95 10.25 1.69
C THR A 18 -11.02 11.34 1.14
N GLY A 19 -10.99 11.50 -0.18
CA GLY A 19 -10.15 12.48 -0.88
C GLY A 19 -8.80 11.95 -1.36
N ILE A 20 -8.46 10.67 -1.07
CA ILE A 20 -7.16 10.12 -1.46
C ILE A 20 -6.97 10.03 -2.99
N GLY A 21 -8.04 9.76 -3.75
CA GLY A 21 -7.97 9.73 -5.22
C GLY A 21 -7.74 11.13 -5.84
N ASP A 22 -8.32 12.18 -5.24
CA ASP A 22 -8.00 13.57 -5.62
C ASP A 22 -6.53 13.89 -5.31
N PHE A 23 -6.05 13.47 -4.14
CA PHE A 23 -4.65 13.60 -3.76
C PHE A 23 -3.72 12.96 -4.80
N PHE A 24 -3.99 11.72 -5.22
CA PHE A 24 -3.19 11.05 -6.25
C PHE A 24 -3.20 11.82 -7.56
N ARG A 25 -4.39 12.14 -8.09
CA ARG A 25 -4.54 12.80 -9.40
C ARG A 25 -3.89 14.18 -9.43
N VAL A 26 -4.03 14.97 -8.36
CA VAL A 26 -3.46 16.33 -8.31
C VAL A 26 -1.94 16.29 -8.23
N LEU A 27 -1.37 15.41 -7.41
CA LEU A 27 0.09 15.30 -7.30
C LEU A 27 0.73 14.72 -8.56
N ASP A 28 0.13 13.67 -9.13
CA ASP A 28 0.57 13.08 -10.39
C ASP A 28 0.55 14.10 -11.54
N ALA A 29 -0.55 14.84 -11.71
CA ALA A 29 -0.65 15.88 -12.72
C ALA A 29 0.36 17.03 -12.52
N ALA A 30 0.77 17.29 -11.26
CA ALA A 30 1.79 18.27 -10.92
C ALA A 30 3.23 17.72 -11.02
N GLY A 31 3.42 16.45 -11.38
CA GLY A 31 4.73 15.79 -11.41
C GLY A 31 5.35 15.61 -10.02
N VAL A 32 4.54 15.61 -8.96
CA VAL A 32 4.98 15.50 -7.57
C VAL A 32 4.87 14.05 -7.12
N PRO A 33 5.98 13.36 -6.81
CA PRO A 33 5.92 11.99 -6.30
C PRO A 33 5.31 11.94 -4.89
N PHE A 34 4.56 10.89 -4.59
CA PHE A 34 4.05 10.59 -3.26
C PHE A 34 4.28 9.12 -2.91
N MET A 35 4.03 8.78 -1.65
CA MET A 35 3.98 7.40 -1.20
C MET A 35 2.55 6.96 -0.87
N ILE A 36 2.18 5.76 -1.30
CA ILE A 36 0.99 5.07 -0.79
C ILE A 36 1.42 3.71 -0.26
N LYS A 37 1.18 3.49 1.04
CA LYS A 37 1.21 2.15 1.64
C LYS A 37 -0.22 1.68 1.81
N SER A 38 -0.53 0.48 1.37
CA SER A 38 -1.83 -0.12 1.66
C SER A 38 -1.67 -1.52 2.21
N VAL A 39 -2.37 -1.80 3.31
CA VAL A 39 -2.42 -3.13 3.92
C VAL A 39 -3.78 -3.78 3.62
N ASP A 40 -3.76 -5.05 3.20
CA ASP A 40 -4.92 -5.93 2.92
C ASP A 40 -5.90 -5.50 1.82
N THR A 41 -5.85 -4.24 1.37
CA THR A 41 -6.55 -3.78 0.17
C THR A 41 -5.56 -3.27 -0.86
N TYR A 42 -5.60 -3.83 -2.06
CA TYR A 42 -4.72 -3.44 -3.15
C TYR A 42 -5.25 -2.22 -3.93
N GLY A 43 -6.53 -1.88 -3.78
CA GLY A 43 -7.21 -0.84 -4.57
C GLY A 43 -6.47 0.50 -4.66
N PRO A 44 -6.08 1.14 -3.53
CA PRO A 44 -5.35 2.41 -3.57
C PRO A 44 -3.99 2.33 -4.28
N VAL A 45 -3.30 1.20 -4.13
CA VAL A 45 -2.01 0.95 -4.78
C VAL A 45 -2.19 0.71 -6.28
N PHE A 46 -3.25 -0.01 -6.67
CA PHE A 46 -3.61 -0.21 -8.07
C PHE A 46 -3.97 1.11 -8.77
N GLU A 47 -4.80 1.96 -8.16
CA GLU A 47 -5.15 3.27 -8.72
C GLU A 47 -3.89 4.12 -8.96
N ALA A 48 -3.02 4.20 -7.94
CA ALA A 48 -1.77 4.94 -8.04
C ALA A 48 -0.79 4.33 -9.07
N SER A 49 -0.79 3.00 -9.27
CA SER A 49 0.05 2.35 -10.28
C SER A 49 -0.42 2.68 -11.70
N GLN A 50 -1.74 2.74 -11.93
CA GLN A 50 -2.28 3.14 -13.23
C GLN A 50 -1.92 4.60 -13.57
N LEU A 51 -1.98 5.49 -12.58
CA LEU A 51 -1.57 6.89 -12.75
C LEU A 51 -0.06 6.98 -13.07
N ALA A 52 0.79 6.39 -12.24
CA ALA A 52 2.24 6.41 -12.41
C ALA A 52 2.68 5.84 -13.77
N ARG A 53 2.03 4.77 -14.23
CA ARG A 53 2.31 4.16 -15.55
C ARG A 53 2.00 5.10 -16.70
N LYS A 54 0.93 5.90 -16.59
CA LYS A 54 0.52 6.85 -17.62
C LYS A 54 1.38 8.10 -17.62
N SER A 55 1.72 8.62 -16.44
CA SER A 55 2.42 9.89 -16.27
C SER A 55 3.95 9.77 -16.30
N GLY A 56 4.48 8.60 -15.92
CA GLY A 56 5.89 8.39 -15.66
C GLY A 56 6.39 8.99 -14.34
N VAL A 57 5.50 9.52 -13.50
CA VAL A 57 5.88 10.09 -12.19
C VAL A 57 6.28 8.96 -11.24
N PRO A 58 7.47 9.03 -10.59
CA PRO A 58 8.00 7.93 -9.80
C PRO A 58 7.38 7.88 -8.40
N HIS A 59 6.10 7.52 -8.31
CA HIS A 59 5.42 7.27 -7.04
C HIS A 59 5.98 6.03 -6.33
N THR A 60 6.00 6.05 -5.00
CA THR A 60 6.41 4.93 -4.16
C THR A 60 5.18 4.16 -3.72
N LEU A 61 4.99 2.96 -4.27
CA LEU A 61 3.80 2.15 -4.05
C LEU A 61 4.17 0.91 -3.24
N VAL A 62 3.59 0.75 -2.05
CA VAL A 62 3.89 -0.39 -1.15
C VAL A 62 2.59 -1.09 -0.79
N TYR A 63 2.58 -2.41 -0.99
CA TYR A 63 1.47 -3.27 -0.58
C TYR A 63 1.94 -4.28 0.46
N ARG A 64 1.09 -4.51 1.45
CA ARG A 64 1.32 -5.44 2.54
C ARG A 64 0.07 -6.28 2.78
N MET A 65 0.26 -7.51 3.24
CA MET A 65 -0.82 -8.34 3.81
C MET A 65 -0.59 -8.47 5.30
N SER A 66 -1.66 -8.46 6.10
CA SER A 66 -1.62 -8.69 7.54
C SER A 66 -2.24 -10.03 7.91
N THR A 67 -1.86 -10.58 9.06
CA THR A 67 -2.41 -11.81 9.59
C THR A 67 -3.93 -11.73 9.75
N THR A 68 -4.42 -10.59 10.24
CA THR A 68 -5.85 -10.35 10.43
C THR A 68 -6.60 -10.30 9.11
N GLY A 69 -6.04 -9.65 8.09
CA GLY A 69 -6.69 -9.55 6.78
C GLY A 69 -6.71 -10.85 5.99
N GLN A 70 -5.82 -11.79 6.30
CA GLN A 70 -5.70 -13.06 5.57
C GLN A 70 -6.40 -14.26 6.23
N GLY A 71 -7.01 -14.07 7.40
CA GLY A 71 -7.84 -15.09 8.07
C GLY A 71 -7.10 -15.94 9.11
N HIS A 72 -5.94 -15.49 9.60
CA HIS A 72 -5.17 -16.13 10.69
C HIS A 72 -4.69 -17.57 10.43
N ASP A 73 -4.75 -18.09 9.20
CA ASP A 73 -4.23 -19.41 8.84
C ASP A 73 -2.69 -19.46 8.80
N TYR A 74 -2.07 -18.29 8.76
CA TYR A 74 -0.64 -18.07 8.78
C TYR A 74 -0.34 -16.66 9.32
N ASP A 75 0.79 -16.50 10.02
CA ASP A 75 1.25 -15.18 10.46
C ASP A 75 2.00 -14.48 9.32
N PHE A 76 1.36 -13.47 8.74
CA PHE A 76 1.91 -12.66 7.65
C PHE A 76 2.70 -11.45 8.16
N ASP A 77 2.54 -11.09 9.43
CA ASP A 77 3.29 -9.97 10.00
C ASP A 77 4.68 -10.45 10.45
N VAL A 78 4.75 -11.64 11.06
CA VAL A 78 5.93 -12.13 11.73
C VAL A 78 6.45 -13.43 11.10
N PRO A 79 7.72 -13.47 10.63
CA PRO A 79 8.31 -14.68 10.11
C PRO A 79 8.56 -15.74 11.21
N PRO A 80 8.72 -17.03 10.87
CA PRO A 80 8.62 -18.12 11.86
C PRO A 80 9.91 -18.34 12.70
N TYR A 81 10.61 -17.28 13.09
CA TYR A 81 11.86 -17.38 13.88
C TYR A 81 11.68 -17.95 15.29
N LYS A 82 10.46 -17.90 15.84
CA LYS A 82 10.09 -18.52 17.13
C LYS A 82 9.65 -19.98 17.00
N ASP A 83 9.40 -20.46 15.80
CA ASP A 83 9.07 -21.88 15.56
C ASP A 83 10.37 -22.70 15.62
N PRO A 84 10.49 -23.70 16.52
CA PRO A 84 11.68 -24.54 16.64
C PRO A 84 12.13 -25.19 15.32
N LYS A 85 11.20 -25.39 14.37
CA LYS A 85 11.51 -25.92 13.05
C LYS A 85 12.38 -24.97 12.22
N TYR A 86 12.18 -23.66 12.34
CA TYR A 86 12.84 -22.64 11.52
C TYR A 86 13.80 -21.75 12.32
N ALA A 87 13.84 -21.86 13.65
CA ALA A 87 14.70 -21.06 14.53
C ALA A 87 16.19 -21.11 14.16
N LYS A 88 16.64 -22.21 13.53
CA LYS A 88 18.03 -22.38 13.04
C LYS A 88 18.14 -22.42 11.52
N ASP A 89 17.04 -22.22 10.80
CA ASP A 89 16.94 -22.34 9.35
C ASP A 89 16.07 -21.18 8.78
N PRO A 90 16.63 -19.95 8.77
CA PRO A 90 15.92 -18.79 8.23
C PRO A 90 15.57 -18.95 6.75
N GLU A 91 16.35 -19.69 5.97
CA GLU A 91 16.12 -19.93 4.56
C GLU A 91 14.84 -20.78 4.34
N ALA A 92 14.68 -21.88 5.08
CA ALA A 92 13.42 -22.64 5.04
C ALA A 92 12.23 -21.83 5.57
N GLY A 93 12.45 -20.98 6.57
CA GLY A 93 11.45 -20.03 7.06
C GLY A 93 11.02 -19.03 5.97
N ALA A 94 11.98 -18.54 5.19
CA ALA A 94 11.76 -17.64 4.07
C ALA A 94 11.00 -18.31 2.93
N GLU A 95 11.33 -19.54 2.57
CA GLU A 95 10.59 -20.29 1.54
C GLU A 95 9.11 -20.47 1.95
N LEU A 96 8.85 -20.87 3.20
CA LEU A 96 7.49 -20.98 3.73
C LEU A 96 6.77 -19.62 3.63
N HIS A 97 7.38 -18.57 4.15
CA HIS A 97 6.75 -17.25 4.25
C HIS A 97 6.48 -16.66 2.86
N TRP A 98 7.43 -16.79 1.93
CA TRP A 98 7.26 -16.35 0.55
C TRP A 98 6.17 -17.14 -0.18
N GLN A 99 6.14 -18.47 -0.02
CA GLN A 99 5.09 -19.31 -0.61
C GLN A 99 3.70 -18.87 -0.14
N ARG A 100 3.54 -18.59 1.16
CA ARG A 100 2.27 -18.11 1.75
C ARG A 100 1.90 -16.73 1.22
N THR A 101 2.85 -15.80 1.19
CA THR A 101 2.68 -14.44 0.66
C THR A 101 2.19 -14.50 -0.78
N ARG A 102 2.94 -15.17 -1.65
CA ARG A 102 2.63 -15.24 -3.09
C ARG A 102 1.27 -15.87 -3.39
N ALA A 103 0.85 -16.85 -2.59
CA ALA A 103 -0.44 -17.51 -2.78
C ALA A 103 -1.64 -16.57 -2.54
N LYS A 104 -1.45 -15.46 -1.81
CA LYS A 104 -2.49 -14.50 -1.44
C LYS A 104 -2.40 -13.18 -2.21
N LEU A 105 -1.34 -12.95 -2.98
CA LEU A 105 -1.21 -11.73 -3.78
C LEU A 105 -2.38 -11.59 -4.77
N PRO A 106 -2.90 -10.37 -4.96
CA PRO A 106 -3.95 -10.11 -5.94
C PRO A 106 -3.46 -10.41 -7.35
N LYS A 107 -4.36 -10.81 -8.25
CA LYS A 107 -3.99 -11.19 -9.63
C LYS A 107 -3.53 -9.99 -10.45
N GLU A 108 -4.10 -8.83 -10.13
CA GLU A 108 -3.81 -7.51 -10.68
C GLU A 108 -2.54 -6.89 -10.10
N PHE A 109 -1.77 -7.60 -9.27
CA PHE A 109 -0.55 -7.07 -8.65
C PHE A 109 0.47 -6.60 -9.69
N ASP A 110 0.79 -5.31 -9.64
CA ASP A 110 1.79 -4.66 -10.49
C ASP A 110 3.20 -4.92 -9.95
N LYS A 111 3.85 -5.95 -10.48
CA LYS A 111 5.22 -6.32 -10.08
C LYS A 111 6.27 -5.25 -10.38
N GLU A 112 6.02 -4.43 -11.40
CA GLU A 112 6.98 -3.44 -11.87
C GLU A 112 6.97 -2.20 -11.00
N LEU A 113 5.80 -1.75 -10.54
CA LEU A 113 5.65 -0.50 -9.79
C LEU A 113 5.47 -0.73 -8.29
N THR A 114 4.85 -1.82 -7.87
CA THR A 114 4.54 -2.08 -6.45
C THR A 114 5.64 -2.88 -5.74
N TRP A 115 6.05 -2.39 -4.58
CA TRP A 115 6.86 -3.11 -3.60
C TRP A 115 5.99 -3.97 -2.69
N ILE A 116 6.41 -5.21 -2.45
CA ILE A 116 5.82 -6.06 -1.42
C ILE A 116 6.56 -5.77 -0.11
N GLU A 117 5.83 -5.41 0.93
CA GLU A 117 6.33 -5.46 2.31
C GLU A 117 5.85 -6.78 2.92
N PRO A 118 6.71 -7.82 2.98
CA PRO A 118 6.25 -9.17 3.32
C PRO A 118 6.04 -9.36 4.82
N ILE A 119 6.68 -8.55 5.67
CA ILE A 119 6.71 -8.68 7.13
C ILE A 119 6.56 -7.30 7.77
N ASN A 120 6.18 -7.26 9.04
CA ASN A 120 5.86 -6.03 9.76
C ASN A 120 6.27 -6.12 11.23
N GLU A 121 6.98 -5.11 11.74
CA GLU A 121 7.29 -4.91 13.17
C GLU A 121 7.85 -6.17 13.84
N VAL A 122 8.90 -6.72 13.22
CA VAL A 122 9.58 -7.93 13.66
C VAL A 122 10.42 -7.72 14.92
N ASP A 123 10.78 -8.83 15.57
CA ASP A 123 11.46 -8.84 16.87
C ASP A 123 12.97 -8.59 16.72
N ARG A 124 13.44 -7.52 17.34
CA ARG A 124 14.83 -7.04 17.28
C ARG A 124 15.88 -8.03 17.79
N GLU A 125 15.49 -8.99 18.63
CA GLU A 125 16.41 -10.01 19.15
C GLU A 125 16.86 -11.02 18.06
N TYR A 126 16.25 -10.96 16.86
CA TYR A 126 16.50 -11.87 15.76
C TYR A 126 17.18 -11.20 14.56
N CYS A 127 17.90 -10.08 14.75
CA CYS A 127 18.51 -9.32 13.65
C CYS A 127 19.34 -10.18 12.67
N ASP A 128 20.25 -11.04 13.16
CA ASP A 128 21.02 -11.93 12.28
C ASP A 128 20.12 -12.89 11.47
N TRP A 129 19.19 -13.56 12.15
CA TRP A 129 18.25 -14.50 11.53
C TRP A 129 17.39 -13.80 10.48
N LEU A 130 16.87 -12.61 10.81
CA LEU A 130 16.03 -11.79 9.93
C LEU A 130 16.82 -11.34 8.69
N GLY A 131 18.10 -11.04 8.84
CA GLY A 131 18.93 -10.62 7.72
C GLY A 131 19.13 -11.74 6.70
N ARG A 132 19.43 -12.95 7.18
CA ARG A 132 19.52 -14.16 6.34
C ARG A 132 18.17 -14.50 5.68
N PHE A 133 17.09 -14.42 6.45
CA PHE A 133 15.72 -14.56 5.95
C PHE A 133 15.43 -13.56 4.81
N ALA A 134 15.77 -12.29 5.00
CA ALA A 134 15.49 -11.24 4.02
C ALA A 134 16.31 -11.38 2.73
N VAL A 135 17.57 -11.83 2.83
CA VAL A 135 18.38 -12.19 1.65
C VAL A 135 17.65 -13.26 0.84
N HIS A 136 17.13 -14.30 1.50
CA HIS A 136 16.44 -15.39 0.83
C HIS A 136 15.11 -14.93 0.21
N ILE A 137 14.26 -14.21 0.97
CA ILE A 137 13.01 -13.61 0.46
C ILE A 137 13.27 -12.74 -0.78
N ALA A 138 14.27 -11.86 -0.73
CA ALA A 138 14.56 -10.96 -1.84
C ALA A 138 15.05 -11.71 -3.09
N ASN A 139 15.79 -12.81 -2.93
CA ASN A 139 16.18 -13.66 -4.05
C ASN A 139 14.96 -14.40 -4.65
N LEU A 140 14.10 -14.99 -3.81
CA LEU A 140 12.87 -15.65 -4.27
C LEU A 140 11.96 -14.68 -5.01
N ALA A 141 11.70 -13.51 -4.42
CA ALA A 141 10.90 -12.46 -5.01
C ALA A 141 11.46 -12.01 -6.36
N HIS A 142 12.76 -11.76 -6.43
CA HIS A 142 13.42 -11.34 -7.66
C HIS A 142 13.31 -12.39 -8.78
N ASN A 143 13.52 -13.67 -8.47
CA ASN A 143 13.40 -14.77 -9.43
C ASN A 143 11.98 -14.86 -10.05
N GLU A 144 10.98 -14.38 -9.33
CA GLU A 144 9.58 -14.34 -9.77
C GLU A 144 9.13 -12.97 -10.31
N GLY A 145 10.08 -12.04 -10.46
CA GLY A 145 9.87 -10.71 -11.03
C GLY A 145 9.31 -9.68 -10.05
N TYR A 146 9.25 -9.98 -8.76
CA TYR A 146 8.80 -9.06 -7.71
C TYR A 146 9.97 -8.27 -7.10
N LYS A 147 9.60 -7.24 -6.34
CA LYS A 147 10.51 -6.44 -5.52
C LYS A 147 9.96 -6.30 -4.11
N VAL A 148 10.86 -6.27 -3.13
CA VAL A 148 10.52 -6.37 -1.70
C VAL A 148 11.13 -5.24 -0.88
N SER A 149 10.42 -4.83 0.16
CA SER A 149 10.89 -3.89 1.17
C SER A 149 10.71 -4.51 2.54
N LEU A 150 11.81 -4.86 3.22
CA LEU A 150 11.81 -5.46 4.57
C LEU A 150 12.46 -4.47 5.55
N PHE A 151 12.05 -4.30 6.79
CA PHE A 151 11.33 -5.23 7.65
C PHE A 151 10.08 -4.61 8.28
N ALA A 152 9.79 -3.35 7.93
CA ALA A 152 8.84 -2.49 8.64
C ALA A 152 9.15 -2.44 10.14
N TRP A 153 10.42 -2.21 10.46
CA TRP A 153 10.85 -2.17 11.84
C TRP A 153 10.13 -1.07 12.64
N SER A 154 9.65 -1.41 13.84
CA SER A 154 9.01 -0.49 14.78
C SER A 154 9.89 0.73 15.10
N SER A 155 9.26 1.86 15.45
CA SER A 155 10.03 3.08 15.77
C SER A 155 10.96 2.85 16.96
N GLY A 156 12.27 3.04 16.73
CA GLY A 156 13.34 2.74 17.68
C GLY A 156 14.02 1.38 17.50
N GLU A 157 13.64 0.55 16.52
CA GLU A 157 14.17 -0.83 16.38
C GLU A 157 14.72 -1.14 14.99
N PRO A 158 15.77 -1.92 14.78
CA PRO A 158 16.63 -2.39 15.83
C PRO A 158 17.47 -1.22 16.35
N GLU A 159 18.06 -1.42 17.51
CA GLU A 159 19.16 -0.61 18.00
C GLU A 159 20.29 -0.59 16.95
N PRO A 160 21.18 0.44 16.96
CA PRO A 160 22.25 0.56 15.97
C PRO A 160 23.09 -0.71 15.77
N ALA A 161 23.38 -1.45 16.83
CA ALA A 161 24.14 -2.70 16.77
C ALA A 161 23.44 -3.79 15.93
N GLY A 162 22.10 -3.82 15.91
CA GLY A 162 21.33 -4.79 15.13
C GLY A 162 21.56 -4.66 13.63
N TRP A 163 21.85 -3.44 13.12
CA TRP A 163 22.21 -3.24 11.71
C TRP A 163 23.59 -3.81 11.35
N GLU A 164 24.45 -4.04 12.34
CA GLU A 164 25.80 -4.58 12.16
C GLU A 164 25.86 -6.11 12.32
N GLU A 165 24.75 -6.76 12.66
CA GLU A 165 24.69 -8.23 12.70
C GLU A 165 25.03 -8.84 11.33
N PRO A 166 25.70 -10.01 11.27
CA PRO A 166 26.20 -10.57 10.02
C PRO A 166 25.14 -10.73 8.93
N GLY A 167 23.98 -11.30 9.27
CA GLY A 167 22.86 -11.44 8.35
C GLY A 167 22.30 -10.09 7.87
N MET A 168 22.26 -9.07 8.74
CA MET A 168 21.79 -7.74 8.34
C MET A 168 22.75 -7.12 7.34
N LEU A 169 24.05 -7.15 7.61
CA LEU A 169 25.06 -6.66 6.66
C LEU A 169 25.00 -7.40 5.31
N GLU A 170 24.64 -8.68 5.30
CA GLU A 170 24.41 -9.43 4.06
C GLU A 170 23.21 -8.88 3.27
N TYR A 171 22.08 -8.66 3.94
CA TYR A 171 20.90 -8.06 3.31
C TYR A 171 21.17 -6.64 2.79
N LEU A 172 21.91 -5.82 3.55
CA LEU A 172 22.29 -4.47 3.12
C LEU A 172 23.17 -4.48 1.87
N ARG A 173 24.12 -5.43 1.77
CA ARG A 173 24.91 -5.63 0.54
C ARG A 173 24.03 -6.05 -0.64
N LEU A 174 23.02 -6.87 -0.40
CA LEU A 174 22.06 -7.25 -1.45
C LEU A 174 21.26 -6.05 -1.95
N CYS A 175 20.71 -5.24 -1.04
CA CYS A 175 20.00 -4.01 -1.36
C CYS A 175 20.89 -3.03 -2.14
N ALA A 176 22.14 -2.85 -1.70
CA ALA A 176 23.13 -2.01 -2.39
C ALA A 176 23.40 -2.49 -3.83
N LYS A 177 23.46 -3.80 -4.05
CA LYS A 177 23.67 -4.41 -5.37
C LYS A 177 22.43 -4.35 -6.27
N ARG A 178 21.23 -4.34 -5.68
CA ARG A 178 19.95 -4.46 -6.39
C ARG A 178 18.92 -3.43 -5.88
N PRO A 179 19.20 -2.11 -5.95
CA PRO A 179 18.39 -1.08 -5.29
C PRO A 179 16.99 -0.89 -5.87
N SER A 180 16.71 -1.46 -7.05
CA SER A 180 15.39 -1.50 -7.68
C SER A 180 14.56 -2.75 -7.33
N GLN A 181 15.14 -3.71 -6.60
CA GLN A 181 14.52 -5.02 -6.32
C GLN A 181 14.43 -5.31 -4.82
N ALA A 182 15.36 -4.78 -4.02
CA ALA A 182 15.38 -4.93 -2.57
C ALA A 182 15.60 -3.58 -1.88
N ALA A 183 14.82 -3.32 -0.83
CA ALA A 183 14.82 -2.09 -0.08
C ALA A 183 14.61 -2.34 1.43
N VAL A 184 14.86 -1.31 2.23
CA VAL A 184 14.60 -1.34 3.66
C VAL A 184 13.31 -0.57 4.00
N ALA A 185 12.38 -1.20 4.72
CA ALA A 185 11.18 -0.56 5.26
C ALA A 185 11.36 -0.24 6.77
N LEU A 186 10.98 0.98 7.17
CA LEU A 186 11.07 1.48 8.54
C LEU A 186 9.79 2.19 8.97
N HIS A 187 9.44 2.08 10.26
CA HIS A 187 8.43 2.91 10.91
C HIS A 187 9.11 4.00 11.76
N GLU A 188 8.59 5.22 11.70
CA GLU A 188 9.11 6.39 12.42
C GLU A 188 8.00 7.19 13.11
N TYR A 189 7.81 6.98 14.41
CA TYR A 189 6.83 7.68 15.24
C TYR A 189 7.50 8.44 16.36
N SER A 190 7.12 9.70 16.60
CA SER A 190 7.64 10.48 17.73
C SER A 190 7.07 10.06 19.10
N TYR A 191 5.90 9.43 19.10
CA TYR A 191 5.04 9.15 20.25
C TYR A 191 4.44 10.39 20.93
N PHE A 192 4.57 11.57 20.32
CA PHE A 192 4.01 12.81 20.85
C PHE A 192 3.34 13.64 19.75
N VAL A 193 2.06 13.97 19.96
CA VAL A 193 1.34 14.90 19.08
C VAL A 193 2.05 16.25 19.01
N ASP A 194 2.60 16.74 20.13
CA ASP A 194 3.18 18.08 20.27
C ASP A 194 4.66 18.24 19.93
N ASN A 195 5.37 17.14 19.70
CA ASN A 195 6.78 17.17 19.36
C ASN A 195 7.13 16.08 18.35
N ILE A 196 7.10 16.40 17.05
CA ILE A 196 7.44 15.43 16.01
C ILE A 196 8.91 14.98 16.06
N MET A 197 9.81 15.81 16.60
CA MET A 197 11.23 15.49 16.68
C MET A 197 11.63 14.88 18.03
N ASP A 198 10.67 14.50 18.87
CA ASP A 198 10.97 13.81 20.11
C ASP A 198 11.78 12.54 19.84
N GLY A 199 12.86 12.35 20.59
CA GLY A 199 13.74 11.21 20.43
C GLY A 199 14.52 11.18 19.10
N PHE A 200 14.61 12.27 18.34
CA PHE A 200 15.49 12.33 17.16
C PHE A 200 16.97 12.09 17.56
N PRO A 201 17.76 11.33 16.77
CA PRO A 201 17.37 10.60 15.55
C PRO A 201 16.88 9.17 15.80
N TYR A 202 16.67 8.74 17.06
CA TYR A 202 16.27 7.37 17.42
C TYR A 202 14.86 6.98 16.98
N LYS A 203 13.95 7.95 16.91
CA LYS A 203 12.60 7.80 16.37
C LYS A 203 12.56 8.29 14.93
N ILE A 204 12.13 9.54 14.70
CA ILE A 204 12.28 10.17 13.37
C ILE A 204 13.76 10.28 13.04
N GLY A 205 14.17 9.91 11.83
CA GLY A 205 15.56 9.99 11.37
C GLY A 205 16.41 8.75 11.64
N ARG A 206 15.83 7.65 12.10
CA ARG A 206 16.57 6.46 12.53
C ARG A 206 17.16 5.65 11.39
N PHE A 207 16.71 5.91 10.16
CA PHE A 207 17.41 5.47 8.95
C PHE A 207 18.90 5.89 8.93
N LYS A 208 19.28 6.93 9.69
CA LYS A 208 20.68 7.35 9.82
C LYS A 208 21.56 6.26 10.43
N PHE A 209 21.07 5.49 11.40
CA PHE A 209 21.85 4.38 11.97
C PHE A 209 22.08 3.25 10.98
N LEU A 210 21.09 2.96 10.13
CA LEU A 210 21.25 2.07 8.99
C LEU A 210 22.34 2.57 8.03
N PHE A 211 22.32 3.86 7.70
CA PHE A 211 23.32 4.47 6.82
C PHE A 211 24.71 4.52 7.44
N ASP A 212 24.81 4.78 8.75
CA ASP A 212 26.08 4.75 9.48
C ASP A 212 26.68 3.33 9.46
N ALA A 213 25.88 2.29 9.62
CA ALA A 213 26.33 0.90 9.46
C ALA A 213 26.80 0.62 8.03
N CYS A 214 26.07 1.09 7.01
CA CYS A 214 26.50 0.97 5.62
C CYS A 214 27.83 1.67 5.35
N ASP A 215 27.96 2.93 5.75
CA ASP A 215 29.17 3.74 5.57
C ASP A 215 30.36 3.09 6.28
N LYS A 216 30.19 2.65 7.54
CA LYS A 216 31.22 1.95 8.33
C LYS A 216 31.73 0.69 7.64
N HIS A 217 30.84 -0.07 6.99
CA HIS A 217 31.18 -1.33 6.33
C HIS A 217 31.45 -1.19 4.83
N GLY A 218 31.52 0.04 4.29
CA GLY A 218 31.77 0.29 2.86
C GLY A 218 30.66 -0.23 1.94
N ILE A 219 29.42 -0.30 2.44
CA ILE A 219 28.23 -0.72 1.70
C ILE A 219 27.55 0.54 1.17
N ALA A 220 27.17 0.56 -0.10
CA ALA A 220 26.39 1.68 -0.63
C ALA A 220 25.02 1.73 0.08
N ARG A 221 24.61 2.92 0.52
CA ARG A 221 23.36 3.12 1.27
C ARG A 221 22.16 2.58 0.44
N PRO A 222 21.30 1.73 1.02
CA PRO A 222 20.21 1.08 0.29
C PRO A 222 19.04 2.02 0.05
N THR A 223 18.13 1.65 -0.86
CA THR A 223 16.79 2.24 -0.95
C THR A 223 16.04 2.07 0.36
N VAL A 224 15.39 3.13 0.86
CA VAL A 224 14.59 3.11 2.09
C VAL A 224 13.18 3.63 1.84
N HIS A 225 12.19 2.94 2.41
CA HIS A 225 10.80 3.34 2.47
C HIS A 225 10.41 3.57 3.94
N ILE A 226 9.93 4.76 4.27
CA ILE A 226 9.35 5.03 5.60
C ILE A 226 7.88 4.63 5.52
N THR A 227 7.61 3.33 5.68
CA THR A 227 6.31 2.74 5.39
C THR A 227 5.26 3.15 6.41
N GLU A 228 5.67 3.62 7.58
CA GLU A 228 4.79 4.35 8.50
C GLU A 228 5.55 5.48 9.16
N TRP A 229 4.91 6.64 9.28
CA TRP A 229 5.41 7.67 10.17
C TRP A 229 4.30 8.55 10.74
N GLY A 230 4.61 9.26 11.81
CA GLY A 230 3.74 10.28 12.36
C GLY A 230 4.01 10.57 13.82
N TRP A 231 2.95 10.92 14.53
CA TRP A 231 3.04 11.43 15.90
C TRP A 231 2.78 10.35 16.92
N THR A 232 1.58 9.79 16.96
CA THR A 232 1.21 8.72 17.91
C THR A 232 0.40 7.66 17.19
N LEU A 233 0.22 6.50 17.84
CA LEU A 233 -0.59 5.42 17.30
C LEU A 233 -2.05 5.82 17.06
N ASN A 234 -2.61 6.68 17.93
CA ASN A 234 -4.06 6.95 17.99
C ASN A 234 -4.45 8.40 17.66
N ASP A 235 -3.47 9.26 17.35
CA ASP A 235 -3.69 10.69 17.22
C ASP A 235 -2.69 11.39 16.31
N VAL A 236 -3.19 12.44 15.65
CA VAL A 236 -2.42 13.36 14.80
C VAL A 236 -2.81 14.80 15.17
N PRO A 237 -1.88 15.78 15.07
CA PRO A 237 -2.19 17.15 15.40
C PRO A 237 -3.20 17.78 14.42
N PRO A 238 -3.76 18.96 14.76
CA PRO A 238 -4.50 19.77 13.81
C PRO A 238 -3.69 20.09 12.55
N PRO A 239 -4.34 20.27 11.39
CA PRO A 239 -3.66 20.49 10.10
C PRO A 239 -2.56 21.56 10.12
N GLU A 240 -2.79 22.68 10.79
CA GLU A 240 -1.86 23.82 10.82
C GLU A 240 -0.51 23.45 11.45
N LYS A 241 -0.56 22.59 12.48
CA LYS A 241 0.63 22.07 13.14
C LYS A 241 1.21 20.89 12.38
N ALA A 242 0.36 19.98 11.88
CA ALA A 242 0.78 18.85 11.07
C ALA A 242 1.63 19.29 9.88
N ILE A 243 1.25 20.37 9.18
CA ILE A 243 1.99 20.88 8.01
C ILE A 243 3.38 21.41 8.39
N LYS A 244 3.54 22.06 9.54
CA LYS A 244 4.86 22.50 10.03
C LYS A 244 5.78 21.32 10.35
N ASP A 245 5.20 20.28 10.95
CA ASP A 245 5.92 19.04 11.24
C ASP A 245 6.30 18.30 9.96
N ILE A 246 5.38 18.22 8.99
CA ILE A 246 5.59 17.67 7.63
C ILE A 246 6.68 18.43 6.87
N GLU A 247 6.72 19.76 6.97
CA GLU A 247 7.77 20.57 6.36
C GLU A 247 9.14 20.20 6.94
N LYS A 248 9.25 20.15 8.27
CA LYS A 248 10.50 19.80 8.97
C LYS A 248 10.99 18.39 8.64
N VAL A 249 10.10 17.40 8.69
CA VAL A 249 10.44 16.00 8.41
C VAL A 249 10.67 15.78 6.90
N GLY A 250 9.90 16.45 6.05
CA GLY A 250 10.08 16.42 4.60
C GLY A 250 11.42 16.99 4.17
N GLU A 251 11.89 18.08 4.80
CA GLU A 251 13.23 18.61 4.56
C GLU A 251 14.32 17.62 4.99
N LEU A 252 14.17 17.00 6.17
CA LEU A 252 15.08 15.95 6.64
C LEU A 252 15.19 14.81 5.63
N TYR A 253 14.07 14.22 5.21
CA TYR A 253 14.06 13.13 4.23
C TYR A 253 14.57 13.59 2.86
N GLY A 254 14.30 14.85 2.48
CA GLY A 254 14.76 15.44 1.23
C GLY A 254 16.28 15.45 1.07
N ARG A 255 17.05 15.48 2.18
CA ARG A 255 18.52 15.42 2.18
C ARG A 255 19.07 14.06 1.76
N TYR A 256 18.25 13.01 1.76
CA TYR A 256 18.66 11.62 1.51
C TYR A 256 17.94 11.06 0.27
N PRO A 257 18.59 11.02 -0.91
CA PRO A 257 17.97 10.49 -2.14
C PRO A 257 17.55 9.02 -2.04
N GLU A 258 18.12 8.27 -1.10
CA GLU A 258 17.77 6.90 -0.74
C GLU A 258 16.35 6.76 -0.17
N ILE A 259 15.83 7.80 0.49
CA ILE A 259 14.46 7.83 1.01
C ILE A 259 13.50 8.09 -0.15
N LYS A 260 12.71 7.07 -0.52
CA LYS A 260 11.80 7.15 -1.67
C LYS A 260 10.39 7.60 -1.31
N GLY A 261 10.05 7.64 -0.03
CA GLY A 261 8.75 8.14 0.42
C GLY A 261 8.52 7.88 1.90
N ALA A 262 7.49 8.54 2.42
CA ALA A 262 7.01 8.33 3.78
C ALA A 262 5.47 8.34 3.83
N ALA A 263 4.85 7.36 4.49
CA ALA A 263 3.40 7.25 4.57
C ALA A 263 2.87 7.62 5.96
N ILE A 264 2.03 8.65 6.04
CA ILE A 264 1.37 9.08 7.29
C ILE A 264 0.46 7.97 7.78
N TRP A 265 0.66 7.57 9.04
CA TRP A 265 -0.28 6.74 9.78
C TRP A 265 -1.51 7.57 10.22
N TYR A 266 -2.75 7.19 9.95
CA TYR A 266 -3.23 6.09 9.13
C TYR A 266 -4.69 6.30 8.79
N LEU A 267 -5.08 5.91 7.58
CA LEU A 267 -6.44 6.05 7.06
C LEU A 267 -7.29 4.80 7.27
N GLY A 268 -6.78 3.75 7.92
CA GLY A 268 -7.54 2.55 8.29
C GLY A 268 -8.26 2.64 9.65
N PRO A 269 -9.13 1.67 9.97
CA PRO A 269 -9.97 1.69 11.16
C PRO A 269 -9.18 1.38 12.44
N GLY A 270 -9.84 1.53 13.59
CA GLY A 270 -9.26 1.25 14.91
C GLY A 270 -8.50 2.44 15.50
N PHE A 271 -7.59 2.15 16.42
CA PHE A 271 -6.59 3.09 16.95
C PHE A 271 -7.17 4.46 17.36
N GLY A 272 -8.24 4.47 18.17
CA GLY A 272 -8.84 5.71 18.65
C GLY A 272 -9.46 6.59 17.55
N GLY A 273 -9.88 6.01 16.42
CA GLY A 273 -10.51 6.73 15.33
C GLY A 273 -9.53 7.55 14.48
N ILE A 274 -8.25 7.16 14.48
CA ILE A 274 -7.18 7.89 13.79
C ILE A 274 -7.47 8.13 12.31
N ALA A 275 -8.17 7.22 11.63
CA ALA A 275 -8.64 7.38 10.25
C ALA A 275 -9.25 8.76 9.99
N ASN A 276 -10.21 9.18 10.82
CA ASN A 276 -10.87 10.48 10.64
C ASN A 276 -9.94 11.65 10.93
N LYS A 277 -8.97 11.46 11.82
CA LYS A 277 -8.05 12.52 12.21
C LYS A 277 -6.99 12.74 11.12
N ALA A 278 -6.43 11.67 10.59
CA ALA A 278 -5.47 11.66 9.48
C ALA A 278 -6.12 12.08 8.15
N GLN A 279 -7.38 11.72 7.92
CA GLN A 279 -8.12 12.14 6.71
C GLN A 279 -8.16 13.67 6.56
N ARG A 280 -8.26 14.42 7.66
CA ARG A 280 -8.22 15.90 7.65
C ARG A 280 -6.92 16.47 7.07
N LEU A 281 -5.86 15.67 7.02
CA LEU A 281 -4.55 16.09 6.51
C LEU A 281 -4.43 15.92 4.99
N ILE A 282 -5.29 15.13 4.32
CA ILE A 282 -5.16 14.82 2.88
C ILE A 282 -5.06 16.08 2.03
N LEU A 283 -6.03 16.99 2.12
CA LEU A 283 -6.03 18.22 1.35
C LEU A 283 -4.88 19.17 1.74
N PRO A 284 -4.62 19.45 3.03
CA PRO A 284 -3.45 20.24 3.45
C PRO A 284 -2.11 19.69 2.93
N VAL A 285 -1.90 18.36 2.99
CA VAL A 285 -0.66 17.72 2.50
C VAL A 285 -0.57 17.84 0.98
N GLN A 286 -1.69 17.64 0.26
CA GLN A 286 -1.76 17.83 -1.19
C GLN A 286 -1.32 19.25 -1.58
N GLU A 287 -1.94 20.26 -0.98
CA GLU A 287 -1.66 21.66 -1.29
C GLU A 287 -0.22 22.04 -0.96
N PHE A 288 0.28 21.58 0.19
CA PHE A 288 1.67 21.77 0.59
C PHE A 288 2.63 21.14 -0.43
N ALA A 289 2.43 19.87 -0.81
CA ALA A 289 3.32 19.14 -1.70
C ALA A 289 3.38 19.76 -3.11
N VAL A 290 2.26 20.26 -3.65
CA VAL A 290 2.23 20.96 -4.95
C VAL A 290 3.02 22.27 -4.89
N ARG A 291 2.87 23.05 -3.82
CA ARG A 291 3.42 24.41 -3.73
C ARG A 291 4.86 24.45 -3.22
N HIS A 292 5.29 23.45 -2.46
CA HIS A 292 6.55 23.49 -1.74
C HIS A 292 7.66 22.68 -2.41
N GLN A 293 8.88 23.20 -2.33
CA GLN A 293 10.13 22.52 -2.66
C GLN A 293 11.14 22.86 -1.57
N PHE A 294 11.86 21.86 -1.09
CA PHE A 294 12.94 22.04 -0.14
C PHE A 294 14.23 22.38 -0.88
N GLU A 295 14.97 23.37 -0.38
CA GLU A 295 16.36 23.61 -0.76
C GLU A 295 17.26 22.90 0.25
N VAL A 296 17.82 21.77 -0.15
CA VAL A 296 18.58 20.89 0.74
C VAL A 296 19.96 20.60 0.21
N GLU A 297 20.93 20.49 1.11
CA GLU A 297 22.22 19.91 0.79
C GLU A 297 22.14 18.38 0.95
N PRO A 298 22.41 17.59 -0.10
CA PRO A 298 22.43 16.14 0.02
C PRO A 298 23.44 15.70 1.07
N ASP A 299 23.02 14.83 1.98
CA ASP A 299 23.94 14.17 2.88
C ASP A 299 24.89 13.30 2.07
N LYS A 300 26.19 13.46 2.30
CA LYS A 300 27.22 12.70 1.58
C LYS A 300 27.66 11.52 2.45
N ALA A 301 27.62 10.33 1.88
CA ALA A 301 28.28 9.17 2.46
C ALA A 301 29.74 9.51 2.78
N THR A 302 30.18 9.14 3.98
CA THR A 302 31.59 9.31 4.36
C THR A 302 32.44 8.28 3.59
N SER A 303 33.25 8.73 2.61
CA SER A 303 34.22 7.86 1.90
C SER A 303 35.53 7.80 2.71
N LYS A 304 36.25 6.68 3.00
CA LYS A 304 36.91 5.62 2.16
C LYS A 304 37.73 4.63 3.06
N PRO A 305 38.32 3.48 2.61
CA PRO A 305 39.02 3.25 1.32
C PRO A 305 38.42 2.18 0.38
N ASN A 306 38.81 2.33 -0.90
CA ASN A 306 38.54 1.45 -2.04
C ASN A 306 38.70 -0.04 -1.70
N VAL A 307 37.59 -0.78 -1.77
CA VAL A 307 37.64 -2.21 -2.10
C VAL A 307 37.64 -2.31 -3.63
N PRO A 308 38.56 -3.06 -4.27
CA PRO A 308 38.55 -3.23 -5.72
C PRO A 308 37.21 -3.84 -6.16
N SER A 309 36.66 -3.34 -7.27
CA SER A 309 35.53 -3.98 -7.93
C SER A 309 35.81 -5.47 -8.14
N PRO A 310 34.86 -6.38 -7.86
CA PRO A 310 35.03 -7.78 -8.21
C PRO A 310 35.18 -7.89 -9.73
N THR A 311 36.27 -8.50 -10.15
CA THR A 311 36.55 -8.82 -11.55
C THR A 311 35.39 -9.64 -12.12
N GLN A 312 34.77 -9.15 -13.20
CA GLN A 312 33.85 -9.93 -14.02
C GLN A 312 34.50 -11.27 -14.42
N PRO A 313 33.85 -12.43 -14.21
CA PRO A 313 34.23 -13.63 -14.92
C PRO A 313 33.90 -13.46 -16.41
N LYS A 314 34.89 -13.75 -17.26
CA LYS A 314 34.73 -13.83 -18.73
C LYS A 314 33.73 -14.95 -19.12
N PRO A 315 33.13 -14.87 -20.32
CA PRO A 315 32.13 -15.84 -20.76
C PRO A 315 32.77 -17.19 -21.07
N VAL A 316 32.13 -18.27 -20.61
CA VAL A 316 32.45 -19.64 -21.03
C VAL A 316 31.37 -20.10 -22.01
N THR A 317 31.81 -20.47 -23.21
CA THR A 317 31.02 -21.06 -24.30
C THR A 317 30.40 -22.41 -23.93
N PRO A 318 29.27 -22.80 -24.56
CA PRO A 318 28.50 -24.00 -24.19
C PRO A 318 29.11 -25.28 -24.78
N PRO A 319 28.79 -26.44 -24.18
CA PRO A 319 28.31 -27.52 -25.04
C PRO A 319 27.15 -28.38 -24.48
N VAL A 320 26.33 -28.81 -25.45
CA VAL A 320 25.64 -30.11 -25.59
C VAL A 320 24.26 -30.30 -24.93
N VAL A 321 23.31 -30.51 -25.84
CA VAL A 321 21.94 -31.00 -25.74
C VAL A 321 21.90 -32.46 -25.25
N ILE A 322 21.11 -32.77 -24.21
CA ILE A 322 20.45 -34.09 -24.05
C ILE A 322 19.07 -33.95 -23.37
N ALA A 323 18.06 -34.40 -24.13
CA ALA A 323 16.75 -35.02 -23.83
C ALA A 323 15.82 -34.52 -22.69
N ASN A 324 14.57 -34.27 -23.10
CA ASN A 324 13.38 -33.97 -22.29
C ASN A 324 13.03 -35.04 -21.22
N PRO A 325 12.47 -34.64 -20.06
CA PRO A 325 11.69 -35.53 -19.20
C PRO A 325 10.22 -35.65 -19.66
N PRO A 326 9.50 -36.71 -19.23
CA PRO A 326 8.26 -37.16 -19.88
C PRO A 326 7.06 -36.24 -19.60
N THR A 327 6.26 -36.05 -20.65
CA THR A 327 4.93 -35.44 -20.60
C THR A 327 4.01 -36.22 -19.66
N ARG A 328 3.56 -35.57 -18.59
CA ARG A 328 2.40 -36.01 -17.81
C ARG A 328 1.13 -35.74 -18.64
N PRO A 329 0.12 -36.63 -18.66
CA PRO A 329 -1.09 -36.40 -19.44
C PRO A 329 -1.83 -35.18 -18.86
N VAL A 330 -2.04 -34.15 -19.68
CA VAL A 330 -2.97 -33.07 -19.37
C VAL A 330 -4.37 -33.63 -19.50
N GLN A 331 -5.04 -33.83 -18.36
CA GLN A 331 -6.50 -34.00 -18.37
C GLN A 331 -7.15 -32.66 -18.75
N PRO A 332 -8.24 -32.65 -19.54
CA PRO A 332 -8.88 -31.43 -19.98
C PRO A 332 -9.60 -30.76 -18.79
N ALA A 333 -9.05 -29.67 -18.27
CA ALA A 333 -9.78 -28.79 -17.38
C ALA A 333 -10.79 -27.98 -18.21
N GLY A 334 -12.07 -27.98 -17.82
CA GLY A 334 -13.14 -27.28 -18.52
C GLY A 334 -12.87 -25.79 -18.72
N LYS A 335 -13.51 -25.21 -19.75
CA LYS A 335 -13.44 -23.79 -20.11
C LYS A 335 -13.64 -22.88 -18.89
N LYS A 336 -12.83 -21.84 -18.73
CA LYS A 336 -12.88 -20.94 -17.55
C LYS A 336 -13.71 -19.66 -17.80
N SER A 337 -14.61 -19.33 -16.89
CA SER A 337 -15.30 -18.03 -16.86
C SER A 337 -14.37 -16.93 -16.32
N ASN A 338 -14.40 -15.73 -16.92
CA ASN A 338 -13.64 -14.58 -16.44
C ASN A 338 -14.29 -13.26 -16.90
N ALA A 339 -14.00 -12.15 -16.22
CA ALA A 339 -14.47 -10.82 -16.59
C ALA A 339 -13.42 -9.76 -16.24
N ALA A 340 -13.27 -8.73 -17.08
CA ALA A 340 -12.48 -7.56 -16.78
C ALA A 340 -13.37 -6.32 -16.61
N PHE A 341 -13.09 -5.50 -15.61
CA PHE A 341 -13.73 -4.21 -15.46
C PHE A 341 -13.29 -3.26 -16.59
N VAL A 342 -14.24 -2.45 -17.08
CA VAL A 342 -13.97 -1.48 -18.16
C VAL A 342 -14.21 -0.06 -17.67
N ALA A 343 -15.34 0.23 -17.01
CA ALA A 343 -15.67 1.57 -16.55
C ALA A 343 -16.79 1.61 -15.52
N ASP A 344 -16.80 2.63 -14.67
CA ASP A 344 -17.96 3.07 -13.92
C ASP A 344 -18.91 3.82 -14.86
N VAL A 345 -20.17 3.39 -14.91
CA VAL A 345 -21.19 4.03 -15.76
C VAL A 345 -22.11 4.89 -14.90
N THR A 346 -22.65 4.33 -13.83
CA THR A 346 -23.42 5.05 -12.79
C THR A 346 -23.26 4.33 -11.46
N ILE A 347 -23.65 4.88 -10.33
CA ILE A 347 -23.48 6.28 -9.97
C ILE A 347 -21.97 6.54 -9.72
N PRO A 348 -21.42 7.73 -10.02
CA PRO A 348 -20.04 8.02 -9.69
C PRO A 348 -19.76 7.86 -8.20
N ASP A 349 -18.54 7.50 -7.86
CA ASP A 349 -18.15 7.39 -6.45
C ASP A 349 -18.24 8.74 -5.75
N ASP A 350 -18.46 8.69 -4.44
CA ASP A 350 -18.71 9.83 -3.56
C ASP A 350 -20.00 10.60 -3.82
N THR A 351 -20.89 10.04 -4.63
CA THR A 351 -22.20 10.66 -4.82
C THR A 351 -22.98 10.72 -3.51
N ARG A 352 -23.53 11.90 -3.24
CA ARG A 352 -24.28 12.20 -2.02
C ARG A 352 -25.73 11.75 -2.19
N LEU A 353 -26.18 10.86 -1.31
CA LEU A 353 -27.52 10.29 -1.32
C LEU A 353 -28.18 10.45 0.05
N THR A 354 -29.50 10.46 0.09
CA THR A 354 -30.27 10.50 1.35
C THR A 354 -30.51 9.09 1.90
N ALA A 355 -30.72 8.94 3.22
CA ALA A 355 -31.10 7.66 3.81
C ALA A 355 -32.30 7.05 3.08
N GLY A 356 -32.22 5.77 2.73
CA GLY A 356 -33.29 5.06 2.04
C GLY A 356 -33.46 5.45 0.57
N GLN A 357 -32.62 6.35 0.04
CA GLN A 357 -32.65 6.70 -1.37
C GLN A 357 -32.30 5.48 -2.22
N LYS A 358 -33.20 5.13 -3.15
CA LYS A 358 -32.96 4.08 -4.15
C LYS A 358 -32.12 4.64 -5.30
N PHE A 359 -31.16 3.88 -5.78
CA PHE A 359 -30.29 4.24 -6.90
C PHE A 359 -29.84 3.01 -7.68
N ALA A 360 -29.44 3.20 -8.94
CA ALA A 360 -28.92 2.16 -9.81
C ALA A 360 -27.41 2.34 -10.02
N LYS A 361 -26.60 1.40 -9.53
CA LYS A 361 -25.16 1.33 -9.82
C LYS A 361 -24.97 0.44 -11.06
N THR A 362 -24.28 0.97 -12.05
CA THR A 362 -23.96 0.33 -13.32
C THR A 362 -22.45 0.32 -13.55
N TRP A 363 -21.90 -0.86 -13.79
CA TRP A 363 -20.52 -1.05 -14.21
C TRP A 363 -20.47 -1.63 -15.62
N ARG A 364 -19.53 -1.15 -16.43
CA ARG A 364 -19.20 -1.76 -17.72
C ARG A 364 -18.12 -2.81 -17.52
N VAL A 365 -18.35 -4.02 -18.03
CA VAL A 365 -17.41 -5.13 -17.94
C VAL A 365 -17.26 -5.83 -19.29
N ARG A 366 -16.13 -6.50 -19.50
CA ARG A 366 -15.86 -7.33 -20.68
C ARG A 366 -15.71 -8.80 -20.27
N ASN A 367 -16.37 -9.70 -21.00
CA ASN A 367 -16.13 -11.14 -20.84
C ASN A 367 -14.75 -11.48 -21.40
N THR A 368 -13.81 -11.80 -20.53
CA THR A 368 -12.44 -12.20 -20.88
C THR A 368 -12.19 -13.70 -20.69
N GLY A 369 -13.25 -14.45 -20.39
CA GLY A 369 -13.21 -15.91 -20.23
C GLY A 369 -13.44 -16.66 -21.53
N GLU A 370 -13.54 -17.99 -21.40
CA GLU A 370 -13.73 -18.94 -22.51
C GLU A 370 -15.18 -19.46 -22.58
N THR A 371 -16.02 -19.05 -21.62
CA THR A 371 -17.43 -19.42 -21.50
C THR A 371 -18.34 -18.24 -21.83
N THR A 372 -19.52 -18.53 -22.38
CA THR A 372 -20.57 -17.52 -22.56
C THR A 372 -21.35 -17.37 -21.26
N TRP A 373 -21.54 -16.15 -20.79
CA TRP A 373 -22.42 -15.88 -19.65
C TRP A 373 -23.86 -16.07 -20.09
N GLY A 374 -24.63 -16.78 -19.27
CA GLY A 374 -26.02 -17.11 -19.58
C GLY A 374 -26.85 -17.26 -18.31
N SER A 375 -27.94 -18.02 -18.42
CA SER A 375 -28.81 -18.26 -17.26
C SER A 375 -28.03 -18.82 -16.06
N GLY A 376 -28.32 -18.30 -14.86
CA GLY A 376 -27.66 -18.68 -13.60
C GLY A 376 -26.45 -17.84 -13.23
N TYR A 377 -25.87 -17.07 -14.16
CA TYR A 377 -24.78 -16.16 -13.85
C TYR A 377 -25.27 -14.92 -13.10
N SER A 378 -24.48 -14.44 -12.16
CA SER A 378 -24.87 -13.31 -11.29
C SER A 378 -23.68 -12.43 -10.91
N VAL A 379 -23.96 -11.22 -10.44
CA VAL A 379 -23.06 -10.39 -9.64
C VAL A 379 -23.49 -10.50 -8.18
N VAL A 380 -22.53 -10.71 -7.27
CA VAL A 380 -22.75 -10.91 -5.84
C VAL A 380 -21.94 -9.94 -5.02
N ASN A 381 -22.49 -9.44 -3.92
CA ASN A 381 -21.77 -8.63 -2.95
C ASN A 381 -20.82 -9.53 -2.16
N VAL A 382 -19.55 -9.15 -2.09
CA VAL A 382 -18.47 -9.92 -1.46
C VAL A 382 -17.81 -9.16 -0.30
N GLY A 383 -18.14 -7.88 -0.12
CA GLY A 383 -17.57 -7.03 0.92
C GLY A 383 -18.31 -5.70 1.05
N GLY A 384 -18.08 -5.01 2.17
CA GLY A 384 -18.71 -3.73 2.47
C GLY A 384 -20.17 -3.84 2.91
N SER A 385 -20.95 -2.79 2.66
CA SER A 385 -22.36 -2.68 3.01
C SER A 385 -23.25 -3.30 1.94
N GLN A 386 -24.13 -4.19 2.37
CA GLN A 386 -25.11 -4.82 1.50
C GLN A 386 -26.22 -3.82 1.13
N MET A 387 -26.01 -3.08 0.04
CA MET A 387 -26.94 -2.04 -0.43
C MET A 387 -27.97 -2.54 -1.45
N GLY A 388 -27.80 -3.76 -2.01
CA GLY A 388 -28.72 -4.36 -2.98
C GLY A 388 -29.69 -5.37 -2.38
N SER A 389 -30.83 -5.59 -3.05
CA SER A 389 -31.86 -6.57 -2.67
C SER A 389 -31.28 -7.99 -2.59
N GLY A 390 -30.85 -8.41 -1.39
CA GLY A 390 -30.25 -9.73 -1.16
C GLY A 390 -28.79 -9.89 -1.62
N GLY A 391 -28.09 -8.81 -1.97
CA GLY A 391 -26.67 -8.86 -2.31
C GLY A 391 -26.34 -9.64 -3.60
N LYS A 392 -27.31 -9.83 -4.51
CA LYS A 392 -27.15 -10.59 -5.75
C LYS A 392 -28.02 -10.03 -6.88
N ALA A 393 -27.51 -9.97 -8.10
CA ALA A 393 -28.27 -9.60 -9.30
C ALA A 393 -27.84 -10.46 -10.51
N PRO A 394 -28.72 -10.74 -11.48
CA PRO A 394 -28.36 -11.52 -12.68
C PRO A 394 -27.42 -10.73 -13.61
N LEU A 395 -26.57 -11.45 -14.36
CA LEU A 395 -25.75 -10.85 -15.42
C LEU A 395 -26.49 -10.80 -16.76
N PRO A 396 -26.23 -9.79 -17.60
CA PRO A 396 -26.53 -9.87 -19.03
C PRO A 396 -25.76 -11.01 -19.70
N ALA A 397 -26.33 -11.60 -20.75
CA ALA A 397 -25.62 -12.58 -21.56
C ALA A 397 -24.45 -11.90 -22.30
N ALA A 398 -23.28 -12.54 -22.31
CA ALA A 398 -22.09 -12.05 -23.00
C ALA A 398 -21.21 -13.21 -23.46
N LYS A 399 -20.86 -13.25 -24.73
CA LYS A 399 -19.87 -14.19 -25.29
C LYS A 399 -18.44 -13.75 -24.94
N PRO A 400 -17.45 -14.66 -24.98
CA PRO A 400 -16.04 -14.29 -24.90
C PRO A 400 -15.70 -13.11 -25.82
N GLY A 401 -15.11 -12.07 -25.24
CA GLY A 401 -14.72 -10.83 -25.91
C GLY A 401 -15.77 -9.71 -25.90
N GLU A 402 -17.05 -9.99 -25.61
CA GLU A 402 -18.12 -9.00 -25.58
C GLU A 402 -18.09 -8.12 -24.31
N THR A 403 -18.57 -6.88 -24.44
CA THR A 403 -18.66 -5.90 -23.34
C THR A 403 -20.13 -5.60 -23.05
N VAL A 404 -20.51 -5.62 -21.77
CA VAL A 404 -21.88 -5.41 -21.28
C VAL A 404 -21.90 -4.53 -20.03
N ASP A 405 -23.05 -3.90 -19.77
CA ASP A 405 -23.29 -3.09 -18.58
C ASP A 405 -24.10 -3.89 -17.56
N ILE A 406 -23.57 -4.03 -16.34
CA ILE A 406 -24.22 -4.71 -15.21
C ILE A 406 -24.84 -3.66 -14.32
N THR A 407 -26.16 -3.69 -14.14
CA THR A 407 -26.88 -2.76 -13.25
C THR A 407 -27.43 -3.47 -12.02
N VAL A 408 -27.16 -2.92 -10.84
CA VAL A 408 -27.71 -3.38 -9.57
C VAL A 408 -28.54 -2.27 -8.93
N GLN A 409 -29.77 -2.61 -8.56
CA GLN A 409 -30.65 -1.71 -7.82
C GLN A 409 -30.27 -1.73 -6.34
N MET A 410 -30.01 -0.56 -5.78
CA MET A 410 -29.47 -0.38 -4.43
C MET A 410 -30.28 0.64 -3.63
N THR A 411 -30.17 0.57 -2.30
CA THR A 411 -30.76 1.50 -1.34
C THR A 411 -29.66 2.02 -0.40
N ALA A 412 -29.55 3.34 -0.29
CA ALA A 412 -28.59 3.98 0.60
C ALA A 412 -28.92 3.64 2.07
N PRO A 413 -28.00 3.06 2.86
CA PRO A 413 -28.30 2.62 4.22
C PRO A 413 -28.41 3.79 5.22
N SER A 414 -28.90 3.48 6.42
CA SER A 414 -28.93 4.35 7.60
C SER A 414 -28.14 3.71 8.74
N PRO A 415 -27.45 4.47 9.63
CA PRO A 415 -27.44 5.93 9.83
C PRO A 415 -26.46 6.72 8.91
N PRO A 416 -26.47 8.07 8.87
CA PRO A 416 -25.51 8.89 8.12
C PRO A 416 -24.06 8.38 8.17
N ASN A 417 -23.55 7.91 7.03
CA ASN A 417 -22.18 7.42 6.89
C ASN A 417 -21.71 7.42 5.42
N VAL A 418 -20.44 7.12 5.22
CA VAL A 418 -19.89 6.70 3.93
C VAL A 418 -20.07 5.20 3.82
N TYR A 419 -20.65 4.75 2.71
CA TYR A 419 -20.91 3.33 2.46
C TYR A 419 -20.13 2.82 1.26
N TYR A 420 -19.52 1.65 1.42
CA TYR A 420 -18.80 0.93 0.38
C TYR A 420 -19.57 -0.33 0.00
N GLY A 421 -19.43 -0.81 -1.23
CA GLY A 421 -19.91 -2.14 -1.60
C GLY A 421 -18.99 -2.77 -2.64
N ASP A 422 -18.46 -3.96 -2.34
CA ASP A 422 -17.61 -4.71 -3.26
C ASP A 422 -18.41 -5.85 -3.86
N TRP A 423 -18.30 -6.02 -5.17
CA TRP A 423 -19.11 -6.96 -5.94
C TRP A 423 -18.26 -7.78 -6.89
N ARG A 424 -18.63 -9.04 -7.09
CA ARG A 424 -17.92 -9.96 -7.97
C ARG A 424 -18.89 -10.82 -8.77
N LEU A 425 -18.51 -11.19 -9.99
CA LEU A 425 -19.32 -12.07 -10.83
C LEU A 425 -19.22 -13.51 -10.33
N ALA A 426 -20.28 -14.29 -10.50
CA ALA A 426 -20.37 -15.69 -10.15
C ALA A 426 -21.06 -16.50 -11.27
N ASP A 427 -20.56 -17.70 -11.54
CA ASP A 427 -21.11 -18.60 -12.55
C ASP A 427 -22.42 -19.27 -12.06
N ALA A 428 -23.03 -20.11 -12.90
CA ALA A 428 -24.27 -20.81 -12.58
C ALA A 428 -24.13 -21.79 -11.40
N GLN A 429 -22.91 -22.18 -11.04
CA GLN A 429 -22.59 -23.03 -9.89
C GLN A 429 -22.25 -22.21 -8.64
N GLY A 430 -22.21 -20.87 -8.76
CA GLY A 430 -21.86 -19.95 -7.68
C GLY A 430 -20.36 -19.70 -7.51
N ASN A 431 -19.51 -20.21 -8.41
CA ASN A 431 -18.08 -19.93 -8.34
C ASN A 431 -17.81 -18.50 -8.80
N GLN A 432 -17.09 -17.73 -7.97
CA GLN A 432 -16.78 -16.34 -8.25
C GLN A 432 -15.64 -16.21 -9.28
N PHE A 433 -15.75 -15.26 -10.21
CA PHE A 433 -14.77 -15.04 -11.27
C PHE A 433 -14.65 -13.55 -11.64
N GLY A 434 -13.61 -13.21 -12.39
CA GLY A 434 -13.37 -11.84 -12.87
C GLY A 434 -12.91 -10.87 -11.79
N ASP A 435 -12.76 -9.61 -12.21
CA ASP A 435 -12.41 -8.47 -11.38
C ASP A 435 -13.50 -8.19 -10.33
N VAL A 436 -13.10 -7.58 -9.21
CA VAL A 436 -14.04 -6.99 -8.25
C VAL A 436 -14.45 -5.61 -8.77
N VAL A 437 -15.75 -5.34 -8.81
CA VAL A 437 -16.31 -4.02 -9.11
C VAL A 437 -16.87 -3.42 -7.83
N PHE A 438 -16.64 -2.14 -7.59
CA PHE A 438 -16.99 -1.52 -6.30
C PHE A 438 -17.83 -0.26 -6.47
N LEU A 439 -18.40 0.20 -5.36
CA LEU A 439 -19.01 1.53 -5.27
C LEU A 439 -18.74 2.18 -3.92
N ARG A 440 -18.78 3.52 -3.92
CA ARG A 440 -18.76 4.34 -2.71
C ARG A 440 -19.79 5.46 -2.77
N ILE A 441 -20.65 5.58 -1.75
CA ILE A 441 -21.66 6.66 -1.62
C ILE A 441 -21.53 7.38 -0.28
N ILE A 442 -22.01 8.62 -0.22
CA ILE A 442 -21.98 9.45 1.00
C ILE A 442 -23.42 9.79 1.43
N TRP A 443 -23.78 9.46 2.67
CA TRP A 443 -25.00 9.93 3.32
C TRP A 443 -24.64 10.77 4.56
N LYS A 444 -25.04 12.05 4.58
CA LYS A 444 -24.86 12.96 5.73
C LYS A 444 -26.21 13.56 6.13
N GLN A 445 -26.48 13.65 7.44
CA GLN A 445 -27.61 14.42 7.95
C GLN A 445 -27.33 15.91 7.77
N HIS A 446 -28.22 16.64 7.09
CA HIS A 446 -28.17 18.09 7.08
C HIS A 446 -28.45 18.60 8.50
N GLN A 447 -27.48 19.26 9.14
CA GLN A 447 -27.76 20.10 10.29
C GLN A 447 -28.47 21.36 9.80
N TRP A 448 -29.79 21.40 9.99
CA TRP A 448 -30.52 22.67 9.96
C TRP A 448 -30.12 23.46 11.20
N CYS A 449 -29.41 24.57 11.01
CA CYS A 449 -29.25 25.59 12.04
C CYS A 449 -30.43 26.56 11.89
N PRO A 450 -31.40 26.63 12.81
CA PRO A 450 -32.38 27.71 12.78
C PRO A 450 -31.65 29.02 13.05
N LEU A 451 -31.84 30.01 12.18
CA LEU A 451 -31.39 31.39 12.42
C LEU A 451 -31.89 31.85 13.80
N PRO A 452 -31.06 32.49 14.63
CA PRO A 452 -31.54 33.06 15.88
C PRO A 452 -32.58 34.15 15.57
N ALA A 453 -33.73 34.06 16.23
CA ALA A 453 -34.78 35.06 16.13
C ALA A 453 -34.24 36.43 16.59
N SER A 454 -34.34 37.41 15.70
CA SER A 454 -34.41 38.86 15.94
C SER A 454 -33.40 39.48 16.92
N ALA A 455 -32.44 40.22 16.37
CA ALA A 455 -31.78 41.30 17.09
C ALA A 455 -32.78 42.44 17.37
N THR A 456 -33.07 42.68 18.65
CA THR A 456 -33.82 43.85 19.10
C THR A 456 -32.98 45.10 18.83
N VAL A 457 -33.49 45.97 17.96
CA VAL A 457 -32.95 47.32 17.71
C VAL A 457 -33.23 48.17 18.94
N PHE A 458 -32.19 48.61 19.65
CA PHE A 458 -32.30 49.71 20.61
C PHE A 458 -32.36 51.03 19.83
N MET A 459 -33.53 51.67 19.82
CA MET A 459 -33.65 53.10 19.53
C MET A 459 -33.49 53.87 20.85
N TRP A 460 -32.53 54.79 20.91
CA TRP A 460 -32.50 55.84 21.93
C TRP A 460 -33.52 56.94 21.57
N PRO A 461 -34.30 57.47 22.51
CA PRO A 461 -35.01 58.73 22.32
C PRO A 461 -34.09 59.92 22.58
N MET A 462 -34.42 61.02 21.92
CA MET A 462 -33.73 62.33 21.91
C MET A 462 -33.58 62.98 23.27
#